data_AF-A0A095VH46-F1
#
_entry.id   AF-A0A095VH46-F1
#
_cell.length_a   1.000
_cell.length_b   1.000
_cell.length_c   1.000
_cell.angle_alpha   90.00
_cell.angle_beta   90.00
_cell.angle_gamma   90.00
#
_symmetry.space_group_name_H-M   'P 1'
#
loop_
_entity.id
_entity.type
_entity.pdbx_description
1 polymer ?
#
loop_
_entity_poly.entity_id
_entity_poly.type
_entity_poly.pdbx_seq_one_letter_code
_entity_poly.pdbx_strand_id
1 'polypeptide(L)'
;MASEKLEKLLQRIVEWTPISDFHLLCDEYFTSSRPEEEIKNFRLGKSDLKKLRDEVVPALHFTKATRVSGQIKFALSDTVPDCWIEGMEAPQTVRGIEITRAQAASQYWLATELNEHGHGRGFLNIPDGSENAQFREALAKPARAHSTDEALSAAFDGVKKCLVNKNHKKYAEHHLLIEAPIGNETLPAHYWQSIVPSLKKLARSLPSPQIHLIGKDPAETLYFRLK
;
A
#
# COMPACT_ATOMS: atom_id res chain seq x y z
N MET A 1 -4.90 5.78 -22.98
CA MET A 1 -3.58 6.43 -23.04
C MET A 1 -3.30 7.00 -21.66
N ALA A 2 -2.07 6.89 -21.17
CA ALA A 2 -1.67 7.54 -19.93
C ALA A 2 -1.78 9.07 -20.09
N SER A 3 -2.15 9.79 -19.03
CA SER A 3 -2.00 11.25 -19.05
C SER A 3 -0.52 11.64 -19.08
N GLU A 4 -0.22 12.77 -19.72
CA GLU A 4 1.13 13.36 -19.76
C GLU A 4 1.75 13.49 -18.35
N LYS A 5 0.91 13.78 -17.34
CA LYS A 5 1.31 13.88 -15.94
C LYS A 5 1.74 12.55 -15.34
N LEU A 6 1.05 11.45 -15.68
CA LEU A 6 1.45 10.11 -15.27
C LEU A 6 2.81 9.76 -15.87
N GLU A 7 2.99 9.99 -17.16
CA GLU A 7 4.24 9.71 -17.86
C GLU A 7 5.39 10.51 -17.27
N LYS A 8 5.21 11.82 -17.06
CA LYS A 8 6.18 12.71 -16.40
C LYS A 8 6.54 12.22 -15.01
N LEU A 9 5.56 11.83 -14.19
CA LEU A 9 5.79 11.28 -12.85
C LEU A 9 6.64 10.01 -12.92
N LEU A 10 6.22 9.02 -13.71
CA LEU A 10 6.89 7.72 -13.78
C LEU A 10 8.30 7.82 -14.37
N GLN A 11 8.50 8.66 -15.39
CA GLN A 11 9.82 8.92 -15.97
C GLN A 11 10.76 9.64 -15.00
N ARG A 12 10.24 10.52 -14.12
CA ARG A 12 11.09 11.25 -13.18
C ARG A 12 11.55 10.37 -12.03
N ILE A 13 10.68 9.52 -11.50
CA ILE A 13 10.92 8.77 -10.26
C ILE A 13 11.79 7.51 -10.44
N VAL A 14 12.12 7.10 -11.67
CA VAL A 14 13.14 6.07 -11.91
C VAL A 14 14.56 6.59 -11.66
N GLU A 15 14.74 7.91 -11.69
CA GLU A 15 15.96 8.59 -11.28
C GLU A 15 15.89 9.02 -9.83
N TRP A 16 17.06 9.23 -9.20
CA TRP A 16 17.11 9.84 -7.88
C TRP A 16 16.40 11.21 -7.88
N THR A 17 15.37 11.29 -7.06
CA THR A 17 14.47 12.44 -6.98
C THR A 17 14.41 12.91 -5.53
N PRO A 18 14.64 14.19 -5.23
CA PRO A 18 14.42 14.72 -3.89
C PRO A 18 13.01 14.36 -3.40
N ILE A 19 12.89 13.90 -2.15
CA ILE A 19 11.58 13.48 -1.61
C ILE A 19 10.56 14.62 -1.66
N SER A 20 11.00 15.87 -1.50
CA SER A 20 10.16 17.06 -1.71
C SER A 20 9.58 17.14 -3.11
N ASP A 21 10.40 16.89 -4.13
CA ASP A 21 9.99 16.95 -5.54
C ASP A 21 9.09 15.78 -5.87
N PHE A 22 9.38 14.59 -5.32
CA PHE A 22 8.52 13.43 -5.40
C PHE A 22 7.12 13.71 -4.85
N HIS A 23 7.03 14.35 -3.67
CA HIS A 23 5.73 14.76 -3.10
C HIS A 23 4.99 15.72 -4.03
N LEU A 24 5.67 16.73 -4.57
CA LEU A 24 5.09 17.69 -5.50
C LEU A 24 4.58 17.04 -6.79
N LEU A 25 5.33 16.09 -7.36
CA LEU A 25 4.93 15.36 -8.58
C LEU A 25 3.70 14.48 -8.33
N CYS A 26 3.66 13.78 -7.20
CA CYS A 26 2.49 13.01 -6.81
C CYS A 26 1.27 13.91 -6.58
N ASP A 27 1.44 15.02 -5.86
CA ASP A 27 0.36 15.95 -5.60
C ASP A 27 -0.13 16.59 -6.92
N GLU A 28 0.76 16.98 -7.84
CA GLU A 28 0.42 17.48 -9.18
C GLU A 28 -0.42 16.46 -9.97
N TYR A 29 -0.05 15.18 -9.91
CA TYR A 29 -0.78 14.11 -10.57
C TYR A 29 -2.18 13.91 -9.96
N PHE A 30 -2.28 13.73 -8.63
CA PHE A 30 -3.53 13.38 -7.96
C PHE A 30 -4.54 14.53 -7.88
N THR A 31 -4.08 15.78 -7.84
CA THR A 31 -4.96 16.97 -7.82
C THR A 31 -5.39 17.43 -9.21
N SER A 32 -4.76 16.92 -10.26
CA SER A 32 -5.13 17.27 -11.63
C SER A 32 -6.41 16.58 -12.13
N SER A 33 -7.02 17.18 -13.14
CA SER A 33 -8.08 16.52 -13.90
C SER A 33 -7.51 15.27 -14.58
N ARG A 34 -8.13 14.12 -14.32
CA ARG A 34 -7.75 12.82 -14.87
C ARG A 34 -8.93 12.23 -15.65
N PRO A 35 -8.69 11.59 -16.81
CA PRO A 35 -9.74 10.88 -17.53
C PRO A 35 -10.41 9.83 -16.64
N GLU A 36 -11.73 9.65 -16.77
CA GLU A 36 -12.49 8.67 -15.97
C GLU A 36 -11.91 7.26 -16.09
N GLU A 37 -11.48 6.87 -17.29
CA GLU A 37 -10.86 5.58 -17.56
C GLU A 37 -9.53 5.40 -16.80
N GLU A 38 -8.75 6.48 -16.63
CA GLU A 38 -7.53 6.45 -15.85
C GLU A 38 -7.84 6.24 -14.36
N ILE A 39 -8.87 6.90 -13.84
CA ILE A 39 -9.34 6.73 -12.46
C ILE A 39 -9.80 5.28 -12.22
N LYS A 40 -10.58 4.71 -13.16
CA LYS A 40 -11.04 3.32 -13.09
C LYS A 40 -9.87 2.34 -13.11
N ASN A 41 -8.91 2.55 -14.01
CA ASN A 41 -7.73 1.70 -14.15
C ASN A 41 -6.75 1.84 -12.98
N PHE A 42 -6.66 3.01 -12.37
CA PHE A 42 -5.92 3.22 -11.12
C PHE A 42 -6.53 2.39 -10.00
N ARG A 43 -7.85 2.48 -9.77
CA ARG A 43 -8.55 1.69 -8.74
C ARG A 43 -8.31 0.19 -8.93
N LEU A 44 -8.42 -0.31 -10.17
CA LEU A 44 -8.21 -1.72 -10.50
C LEU A 44 -6.73 -2.15 -10.54
N GLY A 45 -5.79 -1.21 -10.68
CA GLY A 45 -4.35 -1.48 -10.79
C GLY A 45 -4.01 -2.17 -12.10
N LYS A 46 -4.38 -1.53 -13.21
CA LYS A 46 -4.04 -2.00 -14.57
C LYS A 46 -2.88 -1.20 -15.15
N SER A 47 -2.07 -1.85 -15.99
CA SER A 47 -0.94 -1.24 -16.70
C SER A 47 0.00 -0.50 -15.74
N ASP A 48 0.58 0.63 -16.16
CA ASP A 48 1.52 1.42 -15.35
C ASP A 48 0.89 1.99 -14.07
N LEU A 49 -0.43 2.17 -14.06
CA LEU A 49 -1.15 2.60 -12.86
C LEU A 49 -1.09 1.54 -11.76
N LYS A 50 -0.83 0.27 -12.09
CA LYS A 50 -0.56 -0.76 -11.09
C LYS A 50 0.68 -0.42 -10.27
N LYS A 51 1.78 -0.03 -10.92
CA LYS A 51 3.03 0.35 -10.24
C LYS A 51 2.83 1.61 -9.41
N LEU A 52 2.12 2.61 -9.96
CA LEU A 52 1.73 3.80 -9.20
C LEU A 52 0.94 3.44 -7.93
N ARG A 53 -0.10 2.60 -8.06
CA ARG A 53 -0.96 2.20 -6.94
C ARG A 53 -0.23 1.32 -5.92
N ASP A 54 0.51 0.32 -6.41
CA ASP A 54 1.01 -0.77 -5.56
C ASP A 54 2.38 -0.48 -4.94
N GLU A 55 3.16 0.44 -5.53
CA GLU A 55 4.52 0.75 -5.08
C GLU A 55 4.65 2.24 -4.72
N VAL A 56 4.29 3.14 -5.63
CA VAL A 56 4.55 4.58 -5.48
C VAL A 56 3.67 5.23 -4.40
N VAL A 57 2.37 4.94 -4.37
CA VAL A 57 1.44 5.50 -3.37
C VAL A 57 1.78 5.05 -1.94
N PRO A 58 2.04 3.77 -1.66
CA PRO A 58 2.51 3.36 -0.33
C PRO A 58 3.80 4.07 0.10
N ALA A 59 4.76 4.25 -0.82
CA ALA A 59 5.99 4.99 -0.54
C ALA A 59 5.74 6.49 -0.27
N LEU A 60 4.78 7.11 -0.97
CA LEU A 60 4.32 8.47 -0.69
C LEU A 60 3.76 8.58 0.72
N HIS A 61 2.87 7.67 1.11
CA HIS A 61 2.29 7.63 2.46
C HIS A 61 3.38 7.43 3.53
N PHE A 62 4.29 6.49 3.29
CA PHE A 62 5.40 6.21 4.20
C PHE A 62 6.31 7.43 4.39
N THR A 63 6.71 8.10 3.30
CA THR A 63 7.60 9.26 3.37
C THR A 63 6.95 10.47 4.04
N LYS A 64 5.65 10.71 3.80
CA LYS A 64 4.86 11.72 4.50
C LYS A 64 4.73 11.40 6.00
N ALA A 65 4.41 10.15 6.36
CA ALA A 65 4.21 9.74 7.75
C ALA A 65 5.52 9.74 8.58
N THR A 66 6.63 9.32 7.99
CA THR A 66 7.94 9.28 8.66
C THR A 66 8.71 10.58 8.59
N ARG A 67 8.30 11.51 7.72
CA ARG A 67 8.99 12.79 7.46
C ARG A 67 10.47 12.59 7.07
N VAL A 68 10.78 11.46 6.44
CA VAL A 68 12.12 11.20 5.93
C VAL A 68 12.45 12.20 4.83
N SER A 69 13.67 12.75 4.89
CA SER A 69 14.24 13.63 3.87
C SER A 69 15.29 12.89 3.06
N GLY A 70 15.68 13.45 1.91
CA GLY A 70 16.72 12.90 1.05
C GLY A 70 16.17 12.65 -0.35
N GLN A 71 16.55 11.51 -0.94
CA GLN A 71 16.17 11.15 -2.30
C GLN A 71 15.47 9.80 -2.35
N ILE A 72 14.59 9.63 -3.32
CA ILE A 72 13.90 8.38 -3.62
C ILE A 72 14.06 8.05 -5.10
N LYS A 73 14.16 6.76 -5.42
CA LYS A 73 14.06 6.24 -6.78
C LYS A 73 13.28 4.92 -6.79
N PHE A 74 12.60 4.61 -7.88
CA PHE A 74 11.80 3.41 -8.06
C PHE A 74 12.39 2.50 -9.13
N ALA A 75 12.28 1.18 -8.94
CA ALA A 75 12.66 0.21 -9.95
C ALA A 75 11.64 0.16 -11.10
N LEU A 76 10.34 0.28 -10.77
CA LEU A 76 9.19 0.12 -11.68
C LEU A 76 9.26 -1.15 -12.54
N SER A 77 9.97 -2.18 -12.06
CA SER A 77 10.15 -3.48 -12.71
C SER A 77 9.82 -4.59 -11.70
N ASP A 78 10.11 -5.85 -12.04
CA ASP A 78 9.88 -6.99 -11.15
C ASP A 78 11.11 -7.35 -10.29
N THR A 79 12.06 -6.41 -10.16
CA THR A 79 13.27 -6.57 -9.33
C THR A 79 13.01 -6.13 -7.89
N VAL A 80 13.51 -6.90 -6.94
CA VAL A 80 13.55 -6.53 -5.52
C VAL A 80 14.79 -5.65 -5.27
N PRO A 81 14.68 -4.51 -4.56
CA PRO A 81 13.47 -3.91 -3.98
C PRO A 81 12.69 -3.03 -4.97
N ASP A 82 11.45 -2.69 -4.62
CA ASP A 82 10.57 -1.83 -5.44
C ASP A 82 11.06 -0.37 -5.49
N CYS A 83 11.66 0.14 -4.41
CA CYS A 83 12.27 1.45 -4.38
C CYS A 83 13.50 1.54 -3.46
N TRP A 84 14.25 2.63 -3.56
CA TRP A 84 15.35 2.97 -2.68
C TRP A 84 15.18 4.37 -2.13
N ILE A 85 15.51 4.55 -0.86
CA ILE A 85 15.58 5.86 -0.21
C ILE A 85 17.00 6.11 0.27
N GLU A 86 17.56 7.25 -0.12
CA GLU A 86 18.81 7.78 0.40
C GLU A 86 18.53 8.73 1.57
N GLY A 87 19.27 8.60 2.67
CA GLY A 87 19.18 9.51 3.82
C GLY A 87 18.20 9.06 4.92
N MET A 88 17.69 7.83 4.85
CA MET A 88 16.69 7.34 5.81
C MET A 88 17.22 7.19 7.24
N GLU A 89 18.42 6.66 7.41
CA GLU A 89 19.01 6.42 8.74
C GLU A 89 20.16 7.39 9.04
N ALA A 90 20.98 7.65 8.03
CA ALA A 90 22.06 8.63 8.08
C ALA A 90 22.30 9.24 6.70
N PRO A 91 22.96 10.41 6.61
CA PRO A 91 23.34 11.00 5.33
C PRO A 91 24.06 9.97 4.44
N GLN A 92 23.71 9.94 3.15
CA GLN A 92 24.30 9.05 2.14
C GLN A 92 24.07 7.54 2.34
N THR A 93 23.26 7.14 3.33
CA THR A 93 22.84 5.73 3.45
C THR A 93 21.69 5.44 2.49
N VAL A 94 21.85 4.40 1.66
CA VAL A 94 20.81 3.93 0.75
C VAL A 94 20.15 2.68 1.33
N ARG A 95 18.83 2.72 1.47
CA ARG A 95 18.01 1.58 1.90
C ARG A 95 17.02 1.20 0.82
N GLY A 96 17.04 -0.08 0.45
CA GLY A 96 16.02 -0.67 -0.41
C GLY A 96 14.74 -0.95 0.39
N ILE A 97 13.58 -0.72 -0.22
CA ILE A 97 12.26 -0.97 0.35
C ILE A 97 11.47 -1.88 -0.59
N GLU A 98 11.16 -3.07 -0.10
CA GLU A 98 10.14 -3.93 -0.70
C GLU A 98 8.76 -3.49 -0.21
N ILE A 99 7.81 -3.33 -1.12
CA ILE A 99 6.46 -2.87 -0.85
C ILE A 99 5.48 -4.02 -1.10
N THR A 100 4.48 -4.12 -0.24
CA THR A 100 3.39 -5.08 -0.40
C THR A 100 2.11 -4.55 0.21
N ARG A 101 0.97 -5.16 -0.14
CA ARG A 101 -0.35 -4.69 0.25
C ARG A 101 -1.14 -5.83 0.87
N ALA A 102 -1.69 -5.60 2.05
CA ALA A 102 -2.64 -6.49 2.70
C ALA A 102 -4.04 -6.28 2.11
N GLN A 103 -4.76 -7.38 1.91
CA GLN A 103 -6.12 -7.41 1.35
C GLN A 103 -6.19 -6.90 -0.10
N ALA A 104 -5.15 -7.11 -0.89
CA ALA A 104 -5.05 -6.61 -2.26
C ALA A 104 -6.14 -7.19 -3.17
N ALA A 105 -6.54 -8.46 -2.99
CA ALA A 105 -7.62 -9.06 -3.76
C ALA A 105 -8.97 -8.45 -3.41
N SER A 106 -9.25 -8.29 -2.11
CA SER A 106 -10.47 -7.62 -1.63
C SER A 106 -10.57 -6.20 -2.15
N GLN A 107 -9.47 -5.44 -2.16
CA GLN A 107 -9.45 -4.08 -2.71
C GLN A 107 -9.75 -4.04 -4.22
N TYR A 108 -9.25 -5.01 -4.99
CA TYR A 108 -9.59 -5.14 -6.41
C TYR A 108 -11.10 -5.32 -6.61
N TRP A 109 -11.73 -6.20 -5.84
CA TRP A 109 -13.16 -6.46 -5.96
C TRP A 109 -14.04 -5.28 -5.52
N LEU A 110 -13.64 -4.58 -4.45
CA LEU A 110 -14.29 -3.33 -4.04
C LEU A 110 -14.14 -2.23 -5.10
N ALA A 111 -12.98 -2.13 -5.75
CA ALA A 111 -12.75 -1.21 -6.85
C ALA A 111 -13.62 -1.54 -8.07
N THR A 112 -13.83 -2.82 -8.36
CA THR A 112 -14.75 -3.28 -9.42
C THR A 112 -16.19 -2.86 -9.13
N GLU A 113 -16.72 -3.14 -7.92
CA GLU A 113 -18.07 -2.73 -7.51
C GLU A 113 -18.24 -1.21 -7.64
N LEU A 114 -17.27 -0.42 -7.15
CA LEU A 114 -17.29 1.04 -7.25
C LEU A 114 -17.28 1.54 -8.70
N ASN A 115 -16.49 0.91 -9.58
CA ASN A 115 -16.40 1.32 -10.99
C ASN A 115 -17.66 0.96 -11.79
N GLU A 116 -18.33 -0.15 -11.46
CA GLU A 116 -19.53 -0.62 -12.14
C GLU A 116 -20.80 0.11 -11.68
N HIS A 117 -20.89 0.48 -10.40
CA HIS A 117 -22.12 1.05 -9.82
C HIS A 117 -22.00 2.52 -9.38
N GLY A 118 -20.79 3.10 -9.39
CA GLY A 118 -20.53 4.45 -8.88
C GLY A 118 -20.56 4.57 -7.35
N HIS A 119 -20.91 3.48 -6.66
CA HIS A 119 -20.86 3.31 -5.22
C HIS A 119 -20.45 1.86 -4.91
N GLY A 120 -19.97 1.60 -3.70
CA GLY A 120 -19.54 0.26 -3.32
C GLY A 120 -19.37 0.15 -1.82
N ARG A 121 -19.07 -1.05 -1.36
CA ARG A 121 -18.83 -1.34 0.06
C ARG A 121 -17.47 -0.79 0.48
N GLY A 122 -17.34 -0.51 1.77
CA GLY A 122 -16.05 -0.13 2.35
C GLY A 122 -15.13 -1.32 2.62
N PHE A 123 -15.67 -2.52 2.75
CA PHE A 123 -14.96 -3.68 3.28
C PHE A 123 -15.53 -5.00 2.75
N LEU A 124 -14.64 -5.97 2.49
CA LEU A 124 -14.98 -7.36 2.23
C LEU A 124 -14.22 -8.23 3.23
N ASN A 125 -14.96 -8.95 4.07
CA ASN A 125 -14.40 -9.92 5.00
C ASN A 125 -14.03 -11.23 4.27
N ILE A 126 -13.17 -11.13 3.25
CA ILE A 126 -12.68 -12.27 2.47
C ILE A 126 -11.15 -12.25 2.52
N PRO A 127 -10.49 -13.36 2.91
CA PRO A 127 -9.05 -13.45 2.91
C PRO A 127 -8.43 -13.32 1.52
N ASP A 128 -7.25 -12.70 1.45
CA ASP A 128 -6.42 -12.79 0.26
C ASP A 128 -6.10 -14.28 0.00
N GLY A 129 -6.32 -14.74 -1.23
CA GLY A 129 -6.12 -16.15 -1.62
C GLY A 129 -7.39 -16.98 -1.69
N SER A 130 -8.54 -16.43 -1.27
CA SER A 130 -9.84 -16.96 -1.64
C SER A 130 -10.04 -17.03 -3.15
N GLU A 131 -10.87 -17.97 -3.59
CA GLU A 131 -11.19 -18.11 -5.01
C GLU A 131 -12.04 -16.95 -5.52
N ASN A 132 -11.89 -16.59 -6.80
CA ASN A 132 -12.67 -15.52 -7.43
C ASN A 132 -14.19 -15.72 -7.29
N ALA A 133 -14.67 -16.98 -7.24
CA ALA A 133 -16.08 -17.29 -7.02
C ALA A 133 -16.60 -16.77 -5.67
N GLN A 134 -15.79 -16.85 -4.60
CA GLN A 134 -16.17 -16.41 -3.26
C GLN A 134 -16.35 -14.89 -3.21
N PHE A 135 -15.49 -14.13 -3.90
CA PHE A 135 -15.63 -12.69 -4.03
C PHE A 135 -16.90 -12.29 -4.79
N ARG A 136 -17.17 -12.95 -5.93
CA ARG A 136 -18.40 -12.72 -6.71
C ARG A 136 -19.65 -13.02 -5.89
N GLU A 137 -19.66 -14.13 -5.16
CA GLU A 137 -20.79 -14.52 -4.31
C GLU A 137 -21.04 -13.48 -3.20
N ALA A 138 -19.98 -12.95 -2.59
CA ALA A 138 -20.13 -11.91 -1.57
C ALA A 138 -20.65 -10.58 -2.13
N LEU A 139 -20.19 -10.18 -3.33
CA LEU A 139 -20.70 -8.98 -4.01
C LEU A 139 -22.16 -9.14 -4.46
N ALA A 140 -22.61 -10.35 -4.79
CA ALA A 140 -24.00 -10.61 -5.16
C ALA A 140 -24.99 -10.49 -3.98
N LYS A 141 -24.52 -10.66 -2.73
CA LYS A 141 -25.36 -10.50 -1.52
C LYS A 141 -25.52 -9.02 -1.17
N PRO A 142 -26.60 -8.59 -0.51
CA PRO A 142 -26.71 -7.22 -0.02
C PRO A 142 -25.53 -6.81 0.89
N ALA A 143 -25.15 -5.53 0.84
CA ALA A 143 -24.16 -4.98 1.76
C ALA A 143 -24.63 -5.14 3.21
N ARG A 144 -23.71 -5.53 4.10
CA ARG A 144 -23.97 -5.66 5.54
C ARG A 144 -22.94 -4.88 6.33
N ALA A 145 -23.33 -4.45 7.52
CA ALA A 145 -22.37 -3.97 8.51
C ALA A 145 -21.48 -5.13 8.98
N HIS A 146 -20.23 -4.80 9.28
CA HIS A 146 -19.25 -5.71 9.86
C HIS A 146 -18.94 -5.27 11.29
N SER A 147 -18.65 -6.24 12.16
CA SER A 147 -18.18 -5.90 13.51
C SER A 147 -16.74 -5.38 13.47
N THR A 148 -16.37 -4.63 14.49
CA THR A 148 -14.97 -4.21 14.72
C THR A 148 -14.01 -5.39 14.72
N ASP A 149 -14.41 -6.50 15.36
CA ASP A 149 -13.57 -7.70 15.47
C ASP A 149 -13.40 -8.39 14.11
N GLU A 150 -14.43 -8.43 13.27
CA GLU A 150 -14.34 -8.94 11.90
C GLU A 150 -13.31 -8.14 11.08
N ALA A 151 -13.39 -6.80 11.15
CA ALA A 151 -12.48 -5.91 10.44
C ALA A 151 -11.03 -6.04 10.93
N LEU A 152 -10.83 -6.07 12.26
CA LEU A 152 -9.50 -6.26 12.86
C LEU A 152 -8.90 -7.62 12.50
N SER A 153 -9.69 -8.69 12.58
CA SER A 153 -9.22 -10.03 12.24
C SER A 153 -8.78 -10.13 10.79
N ALA A 154 -9.58 -9.60 9.86
CA ALA A 154 -9.27 -9.66 8.44
C ALA A 154 -8.01 -8.83 8.09
N ALA A 155 -7.86 -7.64 8.69
CA ALA A 155 -6.67 -6.82 8.52
C ALA A 155 -5.42 -7.50 9.11
N PHE A 156 -5.54 -8.08 10.31
CA PHE A 156 -4.46 -8.84 10.94
C PHE A 156 -4.01 -10.02 10.07
N ASP A 157 -4.96 -10.81 9.57
CA ASP A 157 -4.66 -11.96 8.70
C ASP A 157 -4.05 -11.54 7.37
N GLY A 158 -4.51 -10.43 6.79
CA GLY A 158 -3.90 -9.83 5.59
C GLY A 158 -2.43 -9.45 5.82
N VAL A 159 -2.13 -8.72 6.90
CA VAL A 159 -0.74 -8.34 7.24
C VAL A 159 0.11 -9.57 7.58
N LYS A 160 -0.44 -10.52 8.35
CA LYS A 160 0.23 -11.78 8.67
C LYS A 160 0.61 -12.54 7.40
N LYS A 161 -0.29 -12.61 6.41
CA LYS A 161 0.00 -13.25 5.12
C LYS A 161 1.14 -12.56 4.38
N CYS A 162 1.16 -11.22 4.35
CA CYS A 162 2.28 -10.46 3.78
C CYS A 162 3.60 -10.82 4.48
N LEU A 163 3.64 -10.83 5.82
CA LEU A 163 4.83 -11.21 6.58
C LEU A 163 5.30 -12.64 6.24
N VAL A 164 4.38 -13.61 6.20
CA VAL A 164 4.72 -15.01 5.86
C VAL A 164 5.30 -15.09 4.44
N ASN A 165 4.68 -14.44 3.46
CA ASN A 165 5.14 -14.48 2.06
C ASN A 165 6.49 -13.79 1.85
N LYS A 166 6.86 -12.85 2.73
CA LYS A 166 8.13 -12.12 2.68
C LYS A 166 9.20 -12.71 3.61
N ASN A 167 8.94 -13.88 4.22
CA ASN A 167 9.95 -14.60 4.99
C ASN A 167 10.92 -15.37 4.07
N HIS A 168 11.79 -14.65 3.37
CA HIS A 168 12.76 -15.22 2.45
C HIS A 168 14.08 -14.42 2.44
N LYS A 169 15.22 -15.10 2.34
CA LYS A 169 16.57 -14.50 2.41
C LYS A 169 16.82 -13.35 1.43
N LYS A 170 16.10 -13.32 0.30
CA LYS A 170 16.20 -12.25 -0.71
C LYS A 170 15.77 -10.87 -0.19
N TYR A 171 15.08 -10.83 0.95
CA TYR A 171 14.62 -9.59 1.60
C TYR A 171 15.51 -9.15 2.78
N ALA A 172 16.62 -9.85 3.05
CA ALA A 172 17.46 -9.61 4.23
C ALA A 172 18.14 -8.23 4.26
N GLU A 173 18.38 -7.62 3.10
CA GLU A 173 19.05 -6.32 2.96
C GLU A 173 18.06 -5.17 2.69
N HIS A 174 16.74 -5.45 2.79
CA HIS A 174 15.69 -4.51 2.39
C HIS A 174 14.65 -4.34 3.49
N HIS A 175 14.24 -3.10 3.70
CA HIS A 175 13.09 -2.79 4.55
C HIS A 175 11.84 -3.37 3.88
N LEU A 176 10.87 -3.80 4.68
CA LEU A 176 9.56 -4.21 4.19
C LEU A 176 8.53 -3.16 4.57
N LEU A 177 7.80 -2.63 3.59
CA LEU A 177 6.66 -1.74 3.77
C LEU A 177 5.38 -2.49 3.41
N ILE A 178 4.46 -2.59 4.36
CA ILE A 178 3.14 -3.20 4.17
C ILE A 178 2.10 -2.08 4.23
N GLU A 179 1.44 -1.79 3.10
CA GLU A 179 0.20 -1.02 3.13
C GLU A 179 -0.94 -1.93 3.59
N ALA A 180 -1.76 -1.45 4.51
CA ALA A 180 -2.93 -2.16 5.00
C ALA A 180 -4.15 -1.23 5.06
N PRO A 181 -5.37 -1.77 5.09
CA PRO A 181 -6.58 -0.98 5.32
C PRO A 181 -6.70 -0.59 6.81
N ILE A 182 -5.65 0.07 7.31
CA ILE A 182 -5.59 0.70 8.62
C ILE A 182 -5.78 2.19 8.43
N GLY A 183 -6.59 2.80 9.29
CA GLY A 183 -6.97 4.20 9.21
C GLY A 183 -8.38 4.41 9.71
N ASN A 184 -8.72 5.67 10.01
CA ASN A 184 -9.99 6.03 10.64
C ASN A 184 -11.19 5.85 9.70
N GLU A 185 -10.96 5.72 8.39
CA GLU A 185 -11.98 5.36 7.41
C GLU A 185 -12.50 3.93 7.58
N THR A 186 -11.71 3.07 8.24
CA THR A 186 -12.09 1.69 8.55
C THR A 186 -12.37 1.53 10.05
N LEU A 187 -11.40 1.89 10.92
CA LEU A 187 -11.53 1.85 12.38
C LEU A 187 -10.69 2.95 13.04
N PRO A 188 -11.12 3.50 14.19
CA PRO A 188 -10.31 4.41 14.99
C PRO A 188 -8.92 3.87 15.36
N ALA A 189 -7.93 4.77 15.44
CA ALA A 189 -6.52 4.47 15.77
C ALA A 189 -6.29 3.49 16.93
N HIS A 190 -7.07 3.58 18.01
CA HIS A 190 -6.89 2.76 19.21
C HIS A 190 -7.20 1.28 19.00
N TYR A 191 -8.07 0.93 18.03
CA TYR A 191 -8.35 -0.48 17.71
C TYR A 191 -7.14 -1.14 17.05
N TRP A 192 -6.43 -0.45 16.16
CA TRP A 192 -5.24 -0.97 15.50
C TRP A 192 -4.11 -1.26 16.48
N GLN A 193 -3.99 -0.47 17.55
CA GLN A 193 -2.98 -0.69 18.59
C GLN A 193 -3.13 -2.06 19.27
N SER A 194 -4.33 -2.62 19.31
CA SER A 194 -4.57 -3.94 19.94
C SER A 194 -3.90 -5.10 19.19
N ILE A 195 -3.76 -5.02 17.87
CA ILE A 195 -3.18 -6.10 17.05
C ILE A 195 -1.67 -5.93 16.80
N VAL A 196 -1.13 -4.71 16.99
CA VAL A 196 0.29 -4.39 16.75
C VAL A 196 1.27 -5.27 17.54
N PRO A 197 1.08 -5.59 18.84
CA PRO A 197 2.00 -6.47 19.59
C PRO A 197 2.15 -7.85 18.96
N SER A 198 1.04 -8.44 18.50
CA SER A 198 1.03 -9.73 17.80
C SER A 198 1.76 -9.65 16.46
N LEU A 199 1.55 -8.59 15.69
CA LEU A 199 2.28 -8.34 14.44
C LEU A 199 3.79 -8.13 14.66
N LYS A 200 4.19 -7.41 15.72
CA LYS A 200 5.60 -7.27 16.12
C LYS A 200 6.24 -8.62 16.43
N LYS A 201 5.52 -9.52 17.12
CA LYS A 201 6.02 -10.87 17.42
C LYS A 201 6.30 -11.67 16.14
N LEU A 202 5.40 -11.57 15.14
CA LEU A 202 5.58 -12.21 13.84
C LEU A 202 6.75 -11.59 13.05
N ALA A 203 6.87 -10.26 13.06
CA ALA A 203 7.89 -9.51 12.34
C ALA A 203 9.33 -9.82 12.79
N ARG A 204 9.54 -10.16 14.07
CA ARG A 204 10.89 -10.39 14.64
C ARG A 204 11.67 -11.51 13.94
N SER A 205 11.01 -12.56 13.48
CA SER A 205 11.67 -13.70 12.83
C SER A 205 11.95 -13.48 11.35
N LEU A 206 11.49 -12.38 10.75
CA LEU A 206 11.72 -12.11 9.34
C LEU A 206 13.14 -11.59 9.08
N PRO A 207 13.70 -11.87 7.89
CA PRO A 207 15.05 -11.45 7.53
C PRO A 207 15.18 -9.94 7.33
N SER A 208 14.13 -9.24 6.89
CA SER A 208 14.15 -7.78 6.70
C SER A 208 14.57 -7.05 7.99
N PRO A 209 15.50 -6.08 7.94
CA PRO A 209 16.02 -5.40 9.13
C PRO A 209 14.99 -4.48 9.76
N GLN A 210 14.15 -3.85 8.95
CA GLN A 210 13.04 -2.99 9.36
C GLN A 210 11.75 -3.44 8.67
N ILE A 211 10.64 -3.36 9.40
CA ILE A 211 9.30 -3.67 8.87
C ILE A 211 8.34 -2.57 9.29
N HIS A 212 7.70 -1.97 8.30
CA HIS A 212 6.80 -0.83 8.43
C HIS A 212 5.39 -1.24 8.00
N LEU A 213 4.40 -0.77 8.76
CA LEU A 213 2.98 -0.91 8.45
C LEU A 213 2.39 0.48 8.27
N ILE A 214 1.72 0.72 7.14
CA ILE A 214 1.18 2.03 6.76
C ILE A 214 -0.28 1.92 6.35
N GLY A 215 -1.07 2.94 6.70
CA GLY A 215 -2.45 3.08 6.25
C GLY A 215 -2.56 3.53 4.80
N LYS A 216 -3.75 3.29 4.22
CA LYS A 216 -4.07 3.69 2.84
C LYS A 216 -4.53 5.14 2.70
N ASP A 217 -4.88 5.82 3.79
CA ASP A 217 -5.37 7.20 3.78
C ASP A 217 -4.21 8.20 3.97
N PRO A 218 -3.94 9.13 3.03
CA PRO A 218 -2.89 10.13 3.14
C PRO A 218 -3.14 11.23 4.18
N ALA A 219 -4.40 11.55 4.54
CA ALA A 219 -4.72 12.64 5.46
C ALA A 219 -4.48 12.26 6.93
N GLU A 220 -4.75 11.00 7.26
CA GLU A 220 -4.65 10.46 8.61
C GLU A 220 -3.84 9.16 8.63
N THR A 221 -2.75 9.14 7.85
CA THR A 221 -1.95 7.92 7.66
C THR A 221 -1.43 7.37 8.98
N LEU A 222 -2.03 6.28 9.43
CA LEU A 222 -1.53 5.54 10.58
C LEU A 222 -0.25 4.80 10.19
N TYR A 223 0.77 4.93 11.04
CA TYR A 223 2.07 4.33 10.83
C TYR A 223 2.51 3.54 12.06
N PHE A 224 2.99 2.32 11.83
CA PHE A 224 3.58 1.48 12.87
C PHE A 224 4.90 0.87 12.39
N ARG A 225 5.94 0.98 13.21
CA ARG A 225 7.17 0.19 13.05
C ARG A 225 7.02 -1.14 13.78
N LEU A 226 7.06 -2.25 13.03
CA LEU A 226 6.90 -3.62 13.55
C LEU A 226 8.23 -4.24 13.97
N LYS A 227 9.31 -3.86 13.30
CA LYS A 227 10.72 -4.17 13.59
C LYS A 227 11.50 -2.95 13.19
#